data_AF-W1XK98-F1
#
_entry.id   AF-W1XK98-F1
#
_cell.length_a   1.000
_cell.length_b   1.000
_cell.length_c   1.000
_cell.angle_alpha   90.00
_cell.angle_beta   90.00
_cell.angle_gamma   90.00
#
_symmetry.space_group_name_H-M   'P 1'
#
loop_
_entity.id
_entity.type
_entity.pdbx_description
1 polymer ?
#
loop_
_entity_poly.entity_id
_entity_poly.type
_entity_poly.pdbx_seq_one_letter_code
_entity_poly.pdbx_strand_id
1 'polypeptide(L)'
;ISVTQLQSVKDAVNLAKKGMSGEEIKKILEDRQYQSSIYVTPDDLDYLKKGGRITPAVASVAKVLNIKPVLEIQGKKLDIGI
;
A
#
# COMPACT_ATOMS: atom_id res chain seq x y z
N ILE A 1 -1.04 8.06 6.02
CA ILE A 1 -1.80 6.88 6.51
C ILE A 1 -2.82 6.55 5.45
N SER A 2 -2.84 5.32 4.92
CA SER A 2 -3.79 4.93 3.87
C SER A 2 -5.17 4.64 4.46
N VAL A 3 -6.22 4.78 3.64
CA VAL A 3 -7.60 4.43 4.02
C VAL A 3 -7.70 2.95 4.44
N THR A 4 -6.92 2.09 3.81
CA THR A 4 -6.84 0.65 4.13
C THR A 4 -6.35 0.41 5.56
N GLN A 5 -5.33 1.14 6.02
CA GLN A 5 -4.84 1.04 7.40
C GLN A 5 -5.88 1.52 8.42
N LEU A 6 -6.61 2.59 8.11
CA LEU A 6 -7.71 3.07 8.95
C LEU A 6 -8.81 1.99 9.07
N GLN A 7 -9.13 1.32 7.96
CA GLN A 7 -10.09 0.21 7.98
C GLN A 7 -9.59 -0.96 8.84
N SER A 8 -8.31 -1.32 8.75
CA SER A 8 -7.72 -2.36 9.62
C SER A 8 -7.84 -2.03 11.11
N VAL A 9 -7.68 -0.75 11.50
CA VAL A 9 -7.88 -0.31 12.88
C VAL A 9 -9.34 -0.44 13.31
N LYS A 10 -10.29 -0.02 12.48
CA LYS A 10 -11.73 -0.18 12.75
C LYS A 10 -12.12 -1.65 12.91
N ASP A 11 -11.59 -2.51 12.04
CA ASP A 11 -11.78 -3.95 12.11
C ASP A 11 -11.19 -4.53 13.40
N ALA A 12 -9.98 -4.14 13.79
CA ALA A 12 -9.35 -4.56 15.04
C ALA A 12 -10.21 -4.22 16.26
N VAL A 13 -10.73 -2.99 16.33
CA VAL A 13 -11.62 -2.55 17.41
C VAL A 13 -12.90 -3.37 17.44
N ASN A 14 -13.49 -3.66 16.29
CA ASN A 14 -14.72 -4.48 16.20
C ASN A 14 -14.48 -5.93 16.62
N LEU A 15 -13.33 -6.51 16.28
CA LEU A 15 -12.97 -7.89 16.67
C LEU A 15 -12.63 -7.97 18.17
N ALA A 16 -11.95 -6.97 18.73
CA ALA A 16 -11.70 -6.87 20.16
C ALA A 16 -13.02 -6.76 20.96
N LYS A 17 -13.99 -5.99 20.47
CA LYS A 17 -15.34 -5.91 21.05
C LYS A 17 -16.10 -7.24 21.03
N LYS A 18 -15.74 -8.16 20.12
CA LYS A 18 -16.28 -9.52 20.07
C LYS A 18 -15.55 -10.51 21.00
N GLY A 19 -14.58 -10.04 21.78
CA GLY A 19 -13.85 -10.85 22.75
C GLY A 19 -12.69 -11.65 22.16
N MET A 20 -12.28 -11.38 20.92
CA MET A 20 -11.15 -12.07 20.30
C MET A 20 -9.82 -11.67 20.94
N SER A 21 -8.89 -12.62 21.03
CA SER A 21 -7.54 -12.37 21.52
C SER A 21 -6.71 -11.56 20.52
N GLY A 22 -5.66 -10.90 21.01
CA GLY A 22 -4.75 -10.13 20.16
C GLY A 22 -4.08 -10.97 19.06
N GLU A 23 -3.80 -12.24 19.33
CA GLU A 23 -3.21 -13.17 18.37
C GLU A 23 -4.18 -13.52 17.23
N GLU A 24 -5.44 -13.79 17.54
CA GLU A 24 -6.47 -14.05 16.53
C GLU A 24 -6.76 -12.81 15.68
N ILE A 25 -6.83 -11.64 16.31
CA ILE A 25 -7.04 -10.37 15.61
C ILE A 25 -5.87 -10.12 14.65
N LYS A 26 -4.63 -10.30 15.10
CA LYS A 26 -3.45 -10.16 14.25
C LYS A 26 -3.54 -11.06 13.02
N LYS A 27 -3.82 -12.35 13.22
CA LYS A 27 -3.93 -13.33 12.13
C LYS A 27 -4.99 -12.89 11.10
N ILE A 28 -6.18 -12.51 11.55
CA ILE A 28 -7.26 -12.06 10.67
C ILE A 28 -6.87 -10.82 9.86
N LEU A 29 -6.22 -9.84 10.49
CA LEU A 29 -5.81 -8.61 9.81
C LEU A 29 -4.68 -8.86 8.80
N GLU A 30 -3.74 -9.74 9.13
CA GLU A 30 -2.65 -10.14 8.22
C GLU A 30 -3.17 -10.93 7.02
N ASP A 31 -4.15 -11.82 7.20
CA ASP A 31 -4.79 -12.56 6.12
C ASP A 31 -5.57 -11.62 5.17
N ARG A 32 -6.19 -10.56 5.71
CA ARG A 32 -6.92 -9.56 4.93
C ARG A 32 -6.04 -8.50 4.27
N GLN A 33 -4.79 -8.32 4.72
CA GLN A 33 -3.91 -7.24 4.22
C GLN A 33 -3.66 -7.32 2.71
N TYR A 34 -3.70 -8.53 2.14
CA TYR A 34 -3.45 -8.79 0.72
C TYR A 34 -4.70 -8.63 -0.16
N GLN A 35 -5.88 -8.40 0.42
CA GLN A 35 -7.12 -8.19 -0.34
C GLN A 35 -7.34 -6.73 -0.73
N SER A 36 -6.41 -5.83 -0.39
CA SER A 36 -6.53 -4.39 -0.64
C SER A 36 -5.42 -3.93 -1.58
N SER A 37 -5.78 -3.57 -2.81
CA SER A 37 -4.88 -2.85 -3.74
C SER A 37 -5.05 -1.34 -3.57
N ILE A 38 -3.93 -0.62 -3.54
CA ILE A 38 -3.92 0.84 -3.58
C ILE A 38 -3.32 1.28 -4.91
N TYR A 39 -4.07 2.08 -5.67
CA TYR A 39 -3.59 2.72 -6.88
C TYR A 39 -3.30 4.20 -6.60
N VAL A 40 -2.10 4.66 -6.94
CA VAL A 40 -1.71 6.07 -6.80
C VAL A 40 -1.01 6.56 -8.05
N THR A 41 -1.36 7.78 -8.46
CA THR A 41 -0.68 8.50 -9.54
C THR A 41 -0.01 9.72 -8.92
N PRO A 42 1.26 9.62 -8.51
CA PRO A 42 1.98 10.77 -7.98
C PRO A 42 2.22 11.80 -9.09
N ASP A 43 2.18 13.09 -8.73
CA ASP A 43 2.52 14.17 -9.66
C ASP A 43 4.03 14.23 -9.94
N ASP A 44 4.85 13.82 -8.97
CA ASP A 44 6.30 13.79 -9.08
C ASP A 44 6.88 12.52 -8.42
N LEU A 45 7.69 11.79 -9.20
CA LEU A 45 8.36 10.56 -8.77
C LEU A 45 9.69 10.81 -8.05
N ASP A 46 10.25 12.02 -8.13
CA ASP A 46 11.55 12.35 -7.53
C ASP A 46 11.52 12.17 -6.01
N TYR A 47 10.42 12.51 -5.36
CA TYR A 47 10.24 12.28 -3.92
C TYR A 47 10.21 10.79 -3.57
N LEU A 48 9.52 9.97 -4.36
CA LEU A 48 9.45 8.53 -4.16
C LEU A 48 10.82 7.87 -4.40
N LYS A 49 11.57 8.35 -5.40
CA LYS A 49 12.93 7.89 -5.71
C LYS A 49 13.92 8.27 -4.62
N LYS A 50 13.98 9.55 -4.21
CA LYS A 50 14.85 10.02 -3.12
C LYS A 50 14.53 9.31 -1.81
N GLY A 51 13.25 8.99 -1.61
CA GLY A 51 12.81 8.22 -0.46
C GLY A 51 13.15 6.72 -0.51
N GLY A 52 13.57 6.16 -1.65
CA GLY A 52 13.77 4.71 -1.80
C GLY A 52 12.47 3.90 -1.82
N ARG A 53 11.32 4.55 -2.08
CA ARG A 53 9.99 3.91 -2.16
C ARG A 53 9.72 3.31 -3.54
N ILE A 54 10.46 3.74 -4.56
CA ILE A 54 10.47 3.15 -5.91
C ILE A 54 11.92 2.90 -6.36
N THR A 55 12.12 1.95 -7.25
CA THR A 55 13.46 1.66 -7.79
C THR A 55 13.90 2.73 -8.81
N PRO A 56 15.21 2.96 -9.00
CA PRO A 56 15.72 3.87 -10.01
C PRO A 56 15.29 3.50 -11.45
N ALA A 57 15.11 2.21 -11.73
CA ALA A 57 14.64 1.71 -13.02
C ALA A 57 13.20 2.17 -13.30
N VAL A 58 12.29 2.02 -12.32
CA VAL A 58 10.89 2.46 -12.39
C VAL A 58 10.79 3.98 -12.62
N ALA A 59 11.59 4.78 -11.92
CA ALA A 59 11.60 6.23 -12.10
C ALA A 59 12.07 6.68 -13.50
N SER A 60 12.98 5.91 -14.11
CA SER A 60 13.56 6.24 -15.42
C SER A 60 12.58 5.95 -16.56
N VAL A 61 11.83 4.84 -16.49
CA VAL A 61 10.81 4.47 -17.49
C VAL A 61 9.71 5.53 -17.58
N ALA A 62 9.19 6.00 -16.43
CA ALA A 62 8.15 7.03 -16.40
C ALA A 62 8.62 8.37 -17.01
N LYS A 63 9.88 8.75 -16.76
CA LYS A 63 10.46 9.98 -17.32
C LYS A 63 10.65 9.91 -18.84
N VAL A 64 11.03 8.73 -19.36
CA VAL A 64 11.19 8.51 -20.81
C VAL A 64 9.84 8.53 -21.53
N LEU A 65 8.80 7.98 -20.92
CA LEU A 65 7.46 7.90 -21.53
C LEU A 65 6.65 9.20 -21.41
N ASN A 66 7.10 10.18 -20.63
CA ASN A 66 6.40 11.45 -20.38
C ASN A 66 4.92 11.29 -19.96
N ILE A 67 4.59 10.15 -19.36
CA ILE A 67 3.25 9.77 -18.88
C ILE A 67 3.30 9.65 -17.36
N LYS A 68 2.26 10.15 -16.67
CA LYS A 68 2.11 9.92 -15.23
C LYS A 68 1.79 8.45 -14.97
N PRO A 69 2.68 7.66 -14.34
CA PRO A 69 2.43 6.24 -14.12
C PRO A 69 1.38 6.03 -13.03
N VAL A 70 0.57 4.98 -13.19
CA VAL A 70 -0.23 4.43 -12.09
C VAL A 70 0.67 3.45 -11.34
N LEU A 71 0.89 3.72 -10.06
CA LEU A 71 1.61 2.81 -9.17
C LEU A 71 0.60 1.97 -8.41
N GLU A 72 0.90 0.68 -8.28
CA GLU A 72 0.11 -0.24 -7.47
C GLU A 72 0.90 -0.65 -6.23
N ILE A 73 0.21 -0.71 -5.09
CA ILE A 73 0.73 -1.26 -3.85
C ILE A 73 -0.02 -2.55 -3.56
N GLN A 74 0.69 -3.68 -3.64
CA GLN A 74 0.23 -4.97 -3.15
C GLN A 74 1.09 -5.38 -1.95
N GLY A 75 0.49 -5.37 -0.76
CA GLY A 75 1.20 -5.66 0.48
C GLY A 75 2.24 -4.59 0.85
N LYS A 76 3.53 -4.96 0.90
CA LYS A 76 4.62 -4.09 1.43
C LYS A 76 5.42 -3.33 0.37
N LYS A 77 5.25 -3.60 -0.92
CA LYS A 77 6.04 -2.98 -2.00
C LYS A 77 5.16 -2.20 -2.98
N LEU A 78 5.71 -1.07 -3.42
CA LEU A 78 5.20 -0.25 -4.53
C LEU A 78 5.82 -0.76 -5.83
N ASP A 79 4.99 -1.06 -6.82
CA ASP A 79 5.42 -1.42 -8.17
C ASP A 79 4.60 -0.68 -9.24
N ILE A 80 5.03 -0.74 -10.50
CA ILE A 80 4.23 -0.22 -11.62
C ILE A 80 3.07 -1.21 -11.86
N GLY A 81 1.83 -0.71 -11.80
CA GLY A 81 0.69 -1.45 -12.32
C GLY A 81 0.69 -1.31 -13.84
N ILE A 82 1.22 -2.31 -14.55
CA ILE A 82 1.16 -2.39 -16.03
C ILE A 82 -0.05 -3.23 -16.41
#